data_AF-A0A4Q5LUL2-F1
#
_entry.id   AF-A0A4Q5LUL2-F1
#
_cell.length_a   1.000
_cell.length_b   1.000
_cell.length_c   1.000
_cell.angle_alpha   90.00
_cell.angle_beta   90.00
_cell.angle_gamma   90.00
#
_symmetry.space_group_name_H-M   'P 1'
#
loop_
_entity.id
_entity.type
_entity.pdbx_description
1 polymer ?
#
loop_
_entity_poly.entity_id
_entity_poly.type
_entity_poly.pdbx_seq_one_letter_code
_entity_poly.pdbx_strand_id
1 'polypeptide(L)'
;MVKDIITGITNTEIGFITDVNGIAYFTVNDETTVGKELWKSYGTANGTVLLKDIMPGVNSSEPSILINMNGTLFFTAIGEGSGRGMFLNRI
;
A
#
# COMPACT_ATOMS: atom_id res chain seq x y z
N MET A 1 -15.87 0.08 9.04
CA MET A 1 -15.63 -1.17 8.28
C MET A 1 -14.72 -0.80 7.13
N VAL A 2 -13.56 -1.44 7.03
CA VAL A 2 -12.59 -1.24 5.93
C VAL A 2 -13.25 -1.71 4.62
N LYS A 3 -12.97 -1.05 3.50
CA LYS A 3 -13.50 -1.47 2.20
C LYS A 3 -12.99 -2.88 1.90
N ASP A 4 -13.83 -3.73 1.33
CA ASP A 4 -13.31 -4.91 0.66
C ASP A 4 -12.56 -4.47 -0.60
N ILE A 5 -11.25 -4.64 -0.59
CA ILE A 5 -10.37 -4.14 -1.66
C ILE A 5 -10.30 -5.17 -2.80
N ILE A 6 -10.52 -6.47 -2.53
CA ILE A 6 -10.45 -7.53 -3.54
C ILE A 6 -11.78 -8.31 -3.54
N THR A 7 -12.63 -8.03 -4.51
CA THR A 7 -13.87 -8.78 -4.68
C THR A 7 -13.63 -10.03 -5.54
N GLY A 8 -13.81 -11.23 -4.99
CA GLY A 8 -14.06 -12.45 -5.79
C GLY A 8 -12.90 -13.43 -6.03
N ILE A 9 -11.75 -13.34 -5.34
CA ILE A 9 -10.69 -14.37 -5.35
C ILE A 9 -10.10 -14.59 -3.95
N THR A 10 -9.63 -15.80 -3.69
CA THR A 10 -9.60 -16.47 -2.37
C THR A 10 -8.51 -16.06 -1.38
N ASN A 11 -7.69 -15.03 -1.63
CA ASN A 11 -6.69 -14.60 -0.64
C ASN A 11 -6.53 -13.07 -0.66
N THR A 12 -6.96 -12.41 0.40
CA THR A 12 -6.49 -11.06 0.72
C THR A 12 -5.21 -11.20 1.53
N GLU A 13 -4.05 -11.11 0.88
CA GLU A 13 -2.80 -10.94 1.60
C GLU A 13 -2.69 -9.48 2.05
N ILE A 14 -3.28 -9.17 3.21
CA ILE A 14 -2.90 -7.95 3.93
C ILE A 14 -1.50 -8.23 4.50
N GLY A 15 -0.51 -7.56 3.93
CA GLY A 15 0.87 -7.65 4.42
C GLY A 15 1.09 -6.84 5.71
N PHE A 16 2.23 -6.16 5.80
CA PHE A 16 2.54 -5.30 6.94
C PHE A 16 1.52 -4.16 7.08
N ILE A 17 1.08 -3.90 8.31
CA ILE A 17 0.28 -2.72 8.67
C ILE A 17 1.11 -1.80 9.57
N THR A 18 1.02 -0.49 9.33
CA THR A 18 1.65 0.54 10.16
C THR A 18 0.67 1.68 10.37
N ASP A 19 0.42 2.03 11.62
CA ASP A 19 -0.32 3.25 11.97
C ASP A 19 0.61 4.46 11.89
N VAL A 20 0.14 5.52 11.22
CA VAL A 20 0.74 6.85 11.27
C VAL A 20 -0.35 7.87 11.56
N ASN A 21 -0.38 8.37 12.80
CA ASN A 21 -1.32 9.40 13.26
C ASN A 21 -2.80 9.01 13.02
N GLY A 22 -3.16 7.74 13.22
CA GLY A 22 -4.53 7.25 13.01
C GLY A 22 -4.88 6.90 11.57
N ILE A 23 -3.88 6.88 10.66
CA ILE A 23 -4.02 6.38 9.30
C ILE A 23 -3.29 5.04 9.23
N ALA A 24 -4.02 3.97 8.88
CA ALA A 24 -3.41 2.67 8.63
C ALA A 24 -2.81 2.65 7.23
N TYR A 25 -1.54 2.30 7.11
CA TYR A 25 -0.85 2.03 5.85
C TYR A 25 -0.53 0.55 5.75
N PHE A 26 -0.84 -0.06 4.60
CA PHE A 26 -0.68 -1.50 4.40
C PHE A 26 -0.56 -1.85 2.92
N THR A 27 -0.05 -3.04 2.63
CA THR A 27 0.05 -3.54 1.25
C THR A 27 -1.14 -4.40 0.89
N VAL A 28 -1.61 -4.28 -0.36
CA VAL A 28 -2.65 -5.15 -0.93
C VAL A 28 -2.20 -5.58 -2.31
N ASN A 29 -2.35 -6.88 -2.61
CA ASN A 29 -2.12 -7.45 -3.93
C ASN A 29 -3.44 -7.53 -4.72
N ASP A 30 -3.71 -6.56 -5.58
CA ASP A 30 -4.80 -6.62 -6.57
C ASP A 30 -4.24 -6.98 -7.95
N GLU A 31 -4.13 -8.29 -8.20
CA GLU A 31 -3.63 -8.85 -9.45
C GLU A 31 -4.48 -8.49 -10.69
N THR A 32 -5.65 -7.88 -10.51
CA THR A 32 -6.56 -7.54 -11.62
C THR A 32 -6.37 -6.12 -12.14
N THR A 33 -5.94 -5.18 -11.29
CA THR A 33 -5.84 -3.77 -11.69
C THR A 33 -4.49 -3.12 -11.44
N VAL A 34 -3.90 -3.32 -10.25
CA VAL A 34 -2.72 -2.54 -9.80
C VAL A 34 -1.58 -3.37 -9.20
N GLY A 35 -1.67 -4.70 -9.20
CA GLY A 35 -0.69 -5.57 -8.54
C GLY A 35 -0.59 -5.31 -7.03
N LYS A 36 0.57 -5.62 -6.44
CA LYS A 36 0.84 -5.39 -5.01
C LYS A 36 1.42 -4.01 -4.74
N GLU A 37 0.58 -3.16 -4.15
CA GLU A 37 0.84 -1.73 -3.94
C GLU A 37 0.56 -1.29 -2.50
N LEU A 38 0.90 -0.02 -2.20
CA LEU A 38 0.70 0.60 -0.89
C LEU A 38 -0.66 1.31 -0.82
N TRP A 39 -1.45 0.97 0.19
CA TRP A 39 -2.79 1.50 0.45
C TRP A 39 -2.84 2.22 1.80
N LYS A 40 -3.82 3.10 1.96
CA LYS A 40 -4.13 3.75 3.24
C LYS A 40 -5.60 3.62 3.61
N SER A 41 -5.91 3.58 4.90
CA SER A 41 -7.28 3.57 5.42
C SER A 41 -7.46 4.44 6.66
N TYR A 42 -8.58 5.18 6.71
CA TYR A 42 -9.10 5.84 7.92
C TYR A 42 -10.12 4.95 8.68
N GLY A 43 -10.16 3.63 8.43
CA GLY A 43 -11.09 2.69 9.07
C GLY A 43 -12.50 2.64 8.45
N THR A 44 -12.73 3.36 7.36
CA THR A 44 -13.99 3.40 6.60
C THR A 44 -13.77 2.91 5.18
N ALA A 45 -14.85 2.44 4.53
CA ALA A 45 -14.77 1.97 3.15
C ALA A 45 -14.33 3.10 2.19
N ASN A 46 -14.93 4.28 2.33
CA ASN A 46 -14.54 5.45 1.53
C ASN A 46 -13.15 5.99 1.88
N GLY A 47 -12.70 5.78 3.12
CA GLY A 47 -11.38 6.18 3.57
C GLY A 47 -10.27 5.21 3.16
N THR A 48 -10.60 4.09 2.50
CA THR A 48 -9.65 3.07 2.07
C THR A 48 -9.31 3.27 0.60
N VAL A 49 -8.09 3.72 0.30
CA VAL A 49 -7.67 4.13 -1.05
C VAL A 49 -6.23 3.71 -1.34
N LEU A 50 -5.94 3.49 -2.61
CA LEU A 50 -4.58 3.34 -3.12
C LEU A 50 -3.81 4.62 -2.82
N LEU A 51 -2.65 4.52 -2.17
CA LEU A 51 -1.83 5.71 -1.89
C LEU A 51 -1.21 6.22 -3.19
N LYS A 52 -0.62 5.30 -3.95
CA LYS A 52 -0.03 5.53 -5.25
C LYS A 52 0.13 4.21 -5.99
N ASP A 53 -0.16 4.20 -7.28
CA ASP A 53 0.26 3.16 -8.21
C ASP A 53 1.74 3.41 -8.56
N ILE A 54 2.66 2.72 -7.87
CA ILE A 54 4.10 2.95 -8.04
C ILE A 54 4.62 2.19 -9.27
N MET A 55 4.03 1.03 -9.56
CA MET A 55 4.30 0.22 -10.75
C MET A 55 3.00 0.07 -11.56
N PRO A 56 2.77 0.93 -12.57
CA PRO A 56 1.51 0.98 -13.28
C PRO A 56 1.00 -0.34 -13.84
N GLY A 57 -0.31 -0.55 -13.67
CA GLY A 57 -1.03 -1.73 -14.14
C GLY A 57 -0.86 -2.93 -13.20
N VAL A 58 -1.00 -4.14 -13.71
CA VAL A 58 -1.05 -5.36 -12.88
C VAL A 58 0.29 -5.79 -12.26
N ASN A 59 1.36 -5.01 -12.47
CA ASN A 59 2.68 -5.33 -11.94
C ASN A 59 2.81 -4.82 -10.50
N SER A 60 3.59 -5.51 -9.67
CA SER A 60 3.79 -5.13 -8.26
C SER A 60 5.01 -4.23 -8.05
N SER A 61 4.85 -3.15 -7.28
CA SER A 61 5.98 -2.39 -6.73
C SER A 61 6.62 -3.04 -5.50
N GLU A 62 6.04 -4.13 -4.98
CA GLU A 62 6.52 -4.85 -3.78
C GLU A 62 6.89 -3.94 -2.59
N PRO A 63 5.96 -3.10 -2.07
CA PRO A 63 6.27 -2.25 -0.95
C PRO A 63 6.65 -3.08 0.29
N SER A 64 7.70 -2.66 0.99
CA SER A 64 8.16 -3.34 2.20
C SER A 64 8.84 -2.38 3.17
N ILE A 65 9.10 -2.83 4.40
CA ILE A 65 9.73 -2.02 5.47
C ILE A 65 8.89 -0.78 5.76
N LEU A 66 7.58 -0.95 5.97
CA LEU A 66 6.70 0.13 6.38
C LEU A 66 7.07 0.52 7.82
N ILE A 67 7.62 1.72 8.01
CA ILE A 67 8.06 2.22 9.31
C ILE A 67 7.50 3.62 9.51
N ASN A 68 6.79 3.81 10.62
CA ASN A 68 6.47 5.13 11.13
C ASN A 68 7.68 5.68 11.89
N MET A 69 8.19 6.82 11.46
CA MET A 69 9.18 7.58 12.21
C MET A 69 8.67 9.00 12.38
N ASN A 70 8.25 9.33 13.61
CA ASN A 70 7.76 10.66 14.01
C ASN A 70 6.64 11.21 13.10
N GLY A 71 5.67 10.37 12.74
CA GLY A 71 4.54 10.78 11.91
C GLY A 71 4.81 10.77 10.40
N THR A 72 5.99 10.29 9.97
CA THR A 72 6.32 10.09 8.57
C THR A 72 6.42 8.60 8.27
N LEU A 73 5.74 8.13 7.22
CA LEU A 73 5.90 6.77 6.73
C LEU A 73 7.13 6.66 5.82
N PHE A 74 8.04 5.76 6.17
CA PHE A 74 9.14 5.30 5.33
C PHE A 74 8.82 3.91 4.81
N PHE A 75 9.14 3.65 3.55
CA PHE A 75 9.00 2.33 2.94
C PHE A 75 9.97 2.18 1.76
N THR A 76 10.18 0.95 1.33
CA THR A 76 10.89 0.63 0.08
C THR A 76 9.90 0.09 -0.93
N ALA A 77 10.17 0.34 -2.22
CA ALA A 77 9.39 -0.21 -3.33
C ALA A 77 10.28 -0.33 -4.58
N ILE A 78 9.79 -1.02 -5.60
CA ILE A 78 10.35 -1.11 -6.94
C ILE A 78 9.63 -0.05 -7.78
N GLY A 79 10.38 0.86 -8.40
CA GLY A 79 9.83 1.89 -9.27
C GLY A 79 9.93 1.51 -10.74
N GLU A 80 9.24 2.26 -11.60
CA GLU A 80 9.36 2.09 -13.05
C GLU A 80 10.83 2.29 -13.50
N GLY A 81 11.38 1.28 -14.19
CA GLY A 81 12.70 1.35 -14.83
C GLY A 81 13.91 1.36 -13.88
N SER A 82 13.72 1.35 -12.57
CA SER A 82 14.80 1.45 -11.58
C SER A 82 14.61 0.39 -10.50
N GLY A 83 15.67 -0.35 -10.15
CA GLY A 83 15.63 -1.33 -9.06
C GLY A 83 15.13 -0.74 -7.73
N ARG A 84 14.99 -1.59 -6.69
CA ARG A 84 14.44 -1.19 -5.37
C ARG A 84 15.04 0.13 -4.85
N GLY A 85 14.16 1.06 -4.47
CA GLY A 85 14.50 2.36 -3.87
C GLY A 85 13.77 2.62 -2.55
N MET A 86 14.29 3.55 -1.74
CA MET A 86 13.60 4.07 -0.56
C MET A 86 12.68 5.23 -0.96
N PHE A 87 11.42 5.15 -0.58
CA PHE A 87 10.41 6.17 -0.82
C PHE A 87 9.93 6.74 0.52
N LEU A 88 9.50 7.99 0.50
CA LEU A 88 8.95 8.66 1.67
C LEU A 88 7.59 9.24 1.33
N ASN A 89 6.65 9.13 2.26
CA ASN A 89 5.38 9.85 2.19
C ASN A 89 5.29 10.79 3.39
N ARG A 90 5.46 12.10 3.16
CA ARG A 90 5.20 13.13 4.17
C ARG A 90 3.70 13.39 4.19
N ILE A 91 3.11 13.31 5.38
CA ILE A 91 1.69 13.60 5.63
C ILE A 91 1.55 15.06 6.02
#